data_AF-A0A354Q672-F1
#
_entry.id   AF-A0A354Q672-F1
#
_cell.length_a   1.000
_cell.length_b   1.000
_cell.length_c   1.000
_cell.angle_alpha   90.00
_cell.angle_beta   90.00
_cell.angle_gamma   90.00
#
_symmetry.space_group_name_H-M   'P 1'
#
loop_
_entity.id
_entity.type
_entity.pdbx_description
1 polymer ?
#
loop_
_entity_poly.entity_id
_entity_poly.type
_entity_poly.pdbx_seq_one_letter_code
_entity_poly.pdbx_strand_id
1 'polypeptide(L)' 'VASCPLRAFEAEKLLVGGSLTAEGSLTRIENTAQVAAKLAKPMDNTDMTLGFRKKMVTQFVAETIKEVLK' A
#
# COMPACT_ATOMS: atom_id res chain seq x y z
N VAL A 1 6.02 -1.01 -6.28
CA VAL A 1 6.39 -1.32 -7.69
C VAL A 1 7.57 -0.45 -8.09
N ALA A 2 8.73 -1.06 -8.26
CA ALA A 2 9.98 -0.41 -8.65
C ALA A 2 10.83 -1.41 -9.46
N SER A 3 12.07 -1.07 -9.79
CA SER A 3 13.01 -1.97 -10.47
C SER A 3 13.40 -3.20 -9.65
N CYS A 4 13.16 -3.18 -8.33
CA CYS A 4 13.35 -4.30 -7.42
C CYS A 4 12.29 -4.29 -6.30
N PRO A 5 12.12 -5.39 -5.53
CA PRO A 5 11.32 -5.38 -4.32
C PRO A 5 11.85 -4.36 -3.32
N LEU A 6 10.94 -3.57 -2.73
CA LEU A 6 11.28 -2.54 -1.75
C LEU A 6 10.47 -2.76 -0.48
N ARG A 7 11.12 -2.61 0.68
CA ARG A 7 10.46 -2.60 1.98
C ARG A 7 9.81 -1.24 2.24
N ALA A 8 8.53 -1.22 2.59
CA ALA A 8 7.77 -0.01 2.83
C ALA A 8 7.85 0.45 4.30
N PHE A 9 9.07 0.78 4.77
CA PHE A 9 9.35 1.03 6.19
C PHE A 9 8.47 2.13 6.82
N GLU A 10 8.20 3.22 6.09
CA GLU A 10 7.33 4.30 6.58
C GLU A 10 5.86 3.88 6.69
N ALA A 11 5.40 2.98 5.81
CA ALA A 11 4.06 2.42 5.90
C ALA A 11 3.96 1.43 7.07
N GLU A 12 5.00 0.63 7.30
CA GLU A 12 5.06 -0.29 8.46
C GLU A 12 4.95 0.46 9.79
N LYS A 13 5.69 1.57 9.95
CA LYS A 13 5.62 2.41 11.16
C LYS A 13 4.21 2.92 11.46
N LEU A 14 3.41 3.21 10.42
CA LEU A 14 2.03 3.68 10.61
C LEU A 14 1.10 2.59 11.14
N LEU A 15 1.37 1.32 10.79
CA LEU A 15 0.61 0.17 11.28
C LEU A 15 1.06 -0.26 12.68
N VAL A 16 2.36 -0.27 12.94
CA VAL A 16 2.91 -0.74 14.22
C VAL A 16 2.43 0.14 15.37
N GLY A 17 1.92 -0.51 16.42
CA GLY A 17 1.40 0.17 17.62
C GLY A 17 0.01 0.81 17.45
N GLY A 18 -0.62 0.67 16.29
CA GLY A 18 -2.00 1.08 16.06
C GLY A 18 -3.02 -0.01 16.41
N SER A 19 -4.20 0.38 16.91
CA SER A 19 -5.35 -0.51 16.91
C SER A 19 -5.84 -0.72 15.48
N LEU A 20 -5.90 -1.98 15.05
CA LEU A 20 -6.31 -2.39 13.70
C LEU A 20 -7.73 -2.97 13.67
N THR A 21 -8.44 -2.99 14.81
CA THR A 21 -9.78 -3.59 14.97
C THR A 21 -10.87 -2.58 15.32
N ALA A 22 -10.52 -1.34 15.66
CA ALA A 22 -11.48 -0.27 15.97
C ALA A 22 -11.95 0.47 14.71
N GLU A 23 -12.99 1.31 14.81
CA GLU A 23 -13.54 2.11 13.70
C GLU A 23 -12.48 2.98 12.99
N GLY A 24 -11.40 3.36 13.69
CA GLY A 24 -10.24 4.06 13.12
C GLY A 24 -9.27 3.20 12.31
N SER A 25 -9.53 1.90 12.15
CA SER A 25 -8.65 0.97 11.41
C SER A 25 -8.71 1.20 9.91
N LEU A 26 -9.89 1.44 9.34
CA LEU A 26 -10.09 1.67 7.91
C LEU A 26 -9.28 2.86 7.40
N THR A 27 -9.37 3.99 8.09
CA THR A 27 -8.62 5.21 7.75
C THR A 27 -7.11 5.02 7.89
N ARG A 28 -6.67 4.23 8.88
CA ARG A 28 -5.26 3.89 9.06
C ARG A 28 -4.71 2.99 7.95
N ILE A 29 -5.50 2.01 7.51
CA ILE A 29 -5.15 1.12 6.39
C ILE A 29 -5.02 1.92 5.10
N GLU A 30 -5.98 2.80 4.82
CA GLU A 30 -5.94 3.67 3.65
C GLU A 30 -4.72 4.60 3.68
N ASN A 31 -4.44 5.24 4.81
CA ASN A 31 -3.26 6.09 4.98
C ASN A 31 -1.96 5.31 4.77
N THR A 32 -1.87 4.10 5.33
CA THR A 32 -0.73 3.20 5.16
C THR A 32 -0.52 2.87 3.69
N ALA A 33 -1.58 2.52 2.98
CA ALA A 33 -1.54 2.20 1.56
C ALA A 33 -1.08 3.40 0.71
N GLN A 34 -1.53 4.61 1.04
CA GLN A 34 -1.08 5.85 0.40
C GLN A 34 0.42 6.10 0.64
N VAL A 35 0.91 5.86 1.86
CA VAL A 35 2.34 5.99 2.17
C VAL A 35 3.18 4.96 1.40
N ALA A 36 2.73 3.71 1.33
CA ALA A 36 3.40 2.67 0.54
C ALA A 36 3.46 3.04 -0.96
N ALA A 37 2.39 3.63 -1.50
CA ALA A 37 2.32 4.04 -2.90
C ALA A 37 3.32 5.14 -3.29
N LYS A 38 3.86 5.91 -2.32
CA LYS A 38 4.93 6.90 -2.59
C LYS A 38 6.24 6.25 -3.07
N LEU A 39 6.48 4.98 -2.72
CA LEU A 39 7.64 4.22 -3.20
C LEU A 39 7.46 3.70 -4.63
N ALA A 40 6.25 3.80 -5.19
CA ALA A 40 5.97 3.31 -6.52
C ALA A 40 6.68 4.19 -7.58
N LYS A 41 7.66 3.59 -8.27
CA LYS A 41 8.31 4.12 -9.46
C LYS A 41 8.14 3.12 -10.61
N PRO A 42 6.90 2.84 -11.04
CA PRO A 42 6.66 1.92 -12.16
C PRO A 42 7.25 2.50 -13.45
N MET A 43 7.80 1.63 -14.28
CA MET A 43 8.10 1.94 -15.67
C MET A 43 6.91 1.53 -16.54
N ASP A 44 6.77 2.19 -17.68
CA ASP A 44 5.76 1.81 -18.67
C ASP A 44 6.12 0.45 -19.28
N ASN A 45 5.12 -0.42 -19.47
CA ASN A 45 5.31 -1.71 -20.11
C ASN A 45 4.07 -2.11 -20.93
N THR A 46 4.20 -3.15 -21.75
CA THR A 46 3.13 -3.61 -22.66
C THR A 46 1.89 -4.10 -21.92
N ASP A 47 2.04 -4.61 -20.70
CA ASP A 47 0.92 -5.16 -19.94
C ASP A 47 0.01 -4.06 -19.41
N MET A 48 0.61 -3.04 -18.75
CA MET A 48 -0.12 -2.11 -17.90
C MET A 48 0.53 -0.73 -17.90
N THR A 49 -0.31 0.29 -18.05
CA THR A 49 0.16 1.68 -18.03
C THR A 49 0.76 2.08 -16.68
N LEU A 50 1.68 3.04 -16.72
CA LEU A 50 2.28 3.66 -15.53
C LEU A 50 1.22 4.10 -14.50
N GLY A 51 0.12 4.72 -14.96
CA GLY A 51 -0.97 5.18 -14.11
C GLY A 51 -1.70 4.04 -13.40
N PHE A 52 -2.02 2.96 -14.12
CA PHE A 52 -2.65 1.78 -13.54
C PHE A 52 -1.75 1.13 -12.49
N ARG A 53 -0.47 0.89 -12.82
CA ARG A 53 0.49 0.23 -11.92
C ARG A 53 0.69 1.03 -10.63
N LYS A 54 0.68 2.37 -10.71
CA LYS A 54 0.77 3.23 -9.52
C LYS A 54 -0.50 3.16 -8.66
N LYS A 55 -1.69 3.24 -9.27
CA LYS A 55 -2.98 3.11 -8.58
C LYS A 55 -3.11 1.78 -7.84
N MET A 56 -2.65 0.70 -8.47
CA MET A 56 -2.74 -0.65 -7.91
C MET A 56 -1.94 -0.82 -6.61
N VAL A 57 -0.88 -0.04 -6.36
CA VAL A 57 -0.14 -0.16 -5.09
C VAL A 57 -1.03 0.18 -3.90
N THR A 58 -1.77 1.30 -3.98
CA THR A 58 -2.69 1.70 -2.90
C THR A 58 -3.78 0.66 -2.72
N GLN A 59 -4.40 0.20 -3.80
CA GLN A 59 -5.49 -0.77 -3.72
C GLN A 59 -5.02 -2.11 -3.15
N PHE A 60 -3.92 -2.65 -3.67
CA PHE A 60 -3.39 -3.94 -3.24
C PHE A 60 -2.99 -3.92 -1.76
N VAL A 61 -2.24 -2.91 -1.32
CA VAL A 61 -1.81 -2.82 0.09
C VAL A 61 -3.01 -2.72 1.03
N ALA A 62 -4.01 -1.89 0.70
CA ALA A 62 -5.19 -1.75 1.54
C ALA A 62 -5.99 -3.06 1.65
N GLU A 63 -6.25 -3.72 0.52
CA GLU A 63 -7.02 -4.97 0.50
C GLU A 63 -6.27 -6.13 1.17
N THR A 64 -4.95 -6.24 0.99
CA THR A 64 -4.16 -7.26 1.68
C THR A 64 -4.17 -7.07 3.19
N ILE A 65 -4.06 -5.84 3.68
CA ILE A 65 -4.13 -5.60 5.14
C ILE A 65 -5.53 -5.96 5.67
N LYS A 66 -6.60 -5.57 4.96
CA LYS A 66 -7.97 -5.96 5.33
C LYS A 66 -8.17 -7.47 5.33
N GLU A 67 -7.60 -8.18 4.36
CA GLU A 67 -7.68 -9.63 4.24
C GLU A 67 -6.97 -10.34 5.39
N VAL A 68 -5.77 -9.89 5.77
CA VAL A 68 -5.00 -10.47 6.88
C VAL A 68 -5.63 -10.20 8.25
N LEU A 69 -6.44 -9.14 8.37
CA LEU A 69 -7.15 -8.79 9.60
C LEU A 69 -8.52 -9.49 9.78
N LYS A 70 -8.97 -10.27 8.79
CA LYS A 70 -10.15 -11.14 8.93
C LYS A 70 -9.84 -12.34 9.82
#